data_AF-A0A950LT47-F1
#
_entry.id   AF-A0A950LT47-F1
#
_cell.length_a   1.000
_cell.length_b   1.000
_cell.length_c   1.000
_cell.angle_alpha   90.00
_cell.angle_beta   90.00
_cell.angle_gamma   90.00
#
_symmetry.space_group_name_H-M   'P 1'
#
loop_
_entity.id
_entity.type
_entity.pdbx_description
1 polymer ?
#
loop_
_entity_poly.entity_id
_entity_poly.type
_entity_poly.pdbx_seq_one_letter_code
_entity_poly.pdbx_strand_id
1 'polypeptide(L)'
;MTITLKPGAATLDDWRAIWRGDTVVFDGSCEPAVAASAAAVARILDRGEPVYGINTGFGKLAGVRIPAADLAQLQRNIVLSHAAGVGEPTPTPTVRLMMALKLGSLAQGASGVRLETLRLLEAMMIRGVTPIVPAQGSVGASGDLAPLAHMAAAMIGVGEARVGERVLPAAAALALVGLEPIALGPKEGLALLNGTQFSTACALVGLFEAEALLRAVLVAGALSTDAARGSDAPFDPRIHVLRRHRGQIDVAAALRDLMAGSAIRASHLVGDERVQDPYCLRCQPQVMGACLDLLRKAAATLADEANCVSDNPLIFAGDDVALSGGNFHAEPVAFAADMIAMAICEIGSLS
;
A
#
# COMPACT_ATOMS: atom_id res chain seq x y z
N MET A 1 -9.56 -5.00 15.68
CA MET A 1 -8.88 -6.23 16.15
C MET A 1 -7.36 -6.04 16.01
N THR A 2 -6.56 -6.99 16.49
CA THR A 2 -5.09 -6.96 16.31
C THR A 2 -4.70 -7.97 15.26
N ILE A 3 -3.94 -7.53 14.25
CA ILE A 3 -3.42 -8.35 13.16
C ILE A 3 -1.93 -8.61 13.43
N THR A 4 -1.55 -9.87 13.45
CA THR A 4 -0.14 -10.29 13.55
C THR A 4 0.42 -10.45 12.14
N LEU A 5 1.26 -9.52 11.71
CA LEU A 5 1.92 -9.57 10.41
C LEU A 5 3.02 -10.63 10.44
N LYS A 6 2.84 -11.67 9.63
CA LYS A 6 3.94 -12.51 9.18
C LYS A 6 4.65 -11.77 8.05
N PRO A 7 5.90 -11.31 8.23
CA PRO A 7 6.58 -10.51 7.22
C PRO A 7 6.63 -11.23 5.87
N GLY A 8 6.20 -10.55 4.81
CA GLY A 8 6.15 -11.09 3.45
C GLY A 8 4.99 -12.04 3.15
N ALA A 9 4.02 -12.22 4.06
CA ALA A 9 2.93 -13.19 3.89
C ALA A 9 1.55 -12.66 4.32
N ALA A 10 1.36 -11.34 4.41
CA ALA A 10 0.09 -10.74 4.75
C ALA A 10 -0.86 -10.73 3.55
N THR A 11 -2.14 -10.98 3.80
CA THR A 11 -3.17 -11.00 2.74
C THR A 11 -3.68 -9.59 2.44
N LEU A 12 -4.32 -9.41 1.27
CA LEU A 12 -5.03 -8.16 0.97
C LEU A 12 -6.14 -7.85 1.98
N ASP A 13 -6.75 -8.88 2.59
CA ASP A 13 -7.76 -8.69 3.63
C ASP A 13 -7.14 -8.15 4.92
N ASP A 14 -5.94 -8.59 5.30
CA ASP A 14 -5.18 -8.04 6.42
C ASP A 14 -4.86 -6.56 6.18
N TRP A 15 -4.35 -6.22 4.99
CA TRP A 15 -4.06 -4.83 4.61
C TRP A 15 -5.32 -3.96 4.60
N ARG A 16 -6.45 -4.49 4.11
CA ARG A 16 -7.74 -3.79 4.12
C ARG A 16 -8.25 -3.58 5.55
N ALA A 17 -8.06 -4.55 6.44
CA ALA A 17 -8.45 -4.44 7.84
C ALA A 17 -7.58 -3.40 8.59
N ILE A 18 -6.27 -3.36 8.35
CA ILE A 18 -5.36 -2.33 8.88
C ILE A 18 -5.80 -0.94 8.41
N TRP A 19 -6.09 -0.77 7.12
CA TRP A 19 -6.61 0.48 6.57
C TRP A 19 -7.93 0.88 7.24
N ARG A 20 -8.81 -0.07 7.58
CA ARG A 20 -10.08 0.20 8.29
C ARG A 20 -9.92 0.49 9.79
N GLY A 21 -8.71 0.45 10.32
CA GLY A 21 -8.40 0.84 11.69
C GLY A 21 -7.97 -0.29 12.61
N ASP A 22 -7.82 -1.52 12.11
CA ASP A 22 -7.22 -2.58 12.91
C ASP A 22 -5.75 -2.26 13.24
N THR A 23 -5.33 -2.70 14.42
CA THR A 23 -3.97 -2.48 14.92
C THR A 23 -3.07 -3.60 14.44
N VAL A 24 -1.82 -3.26 14.18
CA VAL A 24 -0.83 -4.19 13.65
C VAL A 24 0.26 -4.47 14.68
N VAL A 25 0.68 -5.73 14.77
CA VAL A 25 1.88 -6.17 15.49
C VAL A 25 2.69 -7.06 14.56
N PHE A 26 4.02 -7.03 14.64
CA PHE A 26 4.84 -7.95 13.85
C PHE A 26 4.96 -9.31 14.56
N ASP A 27 5.08 -10.40 13.79
CA ASP A 27 5.39 -11.71 14.33
C ASP A 27 6.84 -11.72 14.87
N GLY A 28 7.01 -12.00 16.15
CA GLY A 28 8.31 -12.03 16.83
C GLY A 28 9.31 -13.03 16.23
N SER A 29 8.86 -13.97 15.37
CA SER A 29 9.76 -14.85 14.62
C SER A 29 10.73 -14.08 13.71
N CYS A 30 10.47 -12.81 13.41
CA CYS A 30 11.31 -11.98 12.56
C CYS A 30 12.50 -11.35 13.30
N GLU A 31 12.47 -11.28 14.63
CA GLU A 31 13.50 -10.60 15.43
C GLU A 31 14.93 -11.11 15.15
N PRO A 32 15.20 -12.43 15.02
CA PRO A 32 16.54 -12.93 14.72
C PRO A 32 17.09 -12.44 13.38
N ALA A 33 16.25 -12.39 12.34
CA ALA A 33 16.66 -11.94 11.00
C ALA A 33 16.98 -10.44 11.01
N VAL A 34 16.14 -9.63 11.66
CA VAL A 34 16.36 -8.19 11.82
C VAL A 34 17.64 -7.91 12.60
N ALA A 35 17.85 -8.60 13.73
CA ALA A 35 19.05 -8.44 14.53
C ALA A 35 20.33 -8.85 13.77
N ALA A 36 20.29 -9.94 13.00
CA ALA A 36 21.40 -10.37 12.15
C ALA A 36 21.73 -9.33 11.07
N SER A 37 20.71 -8.76 10.44
CA SER A 37 20.82 -7.67 9.46
C SER A 37 21.50 -6.44 10.04
N ALA A 38 21.06 -5.98 11.21
CA ALA A 38 21.64 -4.83 11.91
C ALA A 38 23.11 -5.09 12.29
N ALA A 39 23.42 -6.29 12.80
CA ALA A 39 24.78 -6.67 13.15
C ALA A 39 25.70 -6.76 11.91
N ALA A 40 25.17 -7.17 10.75
CA ALA A 40 25.92 -7.17 9.50
C ALA A 40 26.30 -5.76 9.05
N VAL A 41 25.45 -4.75 9.25
CA VAL A 41 25.80 -3.34 8.96
C VAL A 41 27.04 -2.91 9.76
N ALA A 42 27.13 -3.28 11.04
CA ALA A 42 28.31 -3.00 11.87
C ALA A 42 29.56 -3.71 11.33
N ARG A 43 29.47 -5.01 11.00
CA ARG A 43 30.59 -5.77 10.43
C ARG A 43 31.05 -5.24 9.06
N ILE A 44 30.12 -4.77 8.23
CA ILE A 44 30.42 -4.13 6.94
C ILE A 44 31.17 -2.81 7.15
N LEU A 45 30.75 -2.01 8.13
CA LEU A 45 31.43 -0.76 8.49
C LEU A 45 32.87 -0.99 8.96
N ASP A 46 33.10 -2.05 9.73
CA ASP A 46 34.43 -2.39 10.27
C ASP A 46 35.45 -2.74 9.17
N ARG A 47 34.98 -3.17 7.98
CA ARG A 47 35.85 -3.39 6.80
C ARG A 47 36.41 -2.09 6.21
N GLY A 48 35.79 -0.95 6.51
CA GLY A 48 36.26 0.37 6.09
C GLY A 48 36.07 0.70 4.59
N GLU A 49 35.42 -0.19 3.84
CA GLU A 49 35.07 0.02 2.43
C GLU A 49 33.89 0.99 2.28
N PRO A 50 33.83 1.79 1.20
CA PRO A 50 32.69 2.67 0.94
C PRO A 50 31.46 1.85 0.54
N VAL A 51 30.37 2.02 1.29
CA VAL A 51 29.09 1.35 1.05
C VAL A 51 27.96 2.37 1.04
N TYR A 52 27.22 2.39 -0.08
CA TYR A 52 26.16 3.36 -0.34
C TYR A 52 25.15 3.45 0.80
N GLY A 53 24.95 4.67 1.33
CA GLY A 53 23.97 4.95 2.38
C GLY A 53 24.31 4.39 3.77
N ILE A 54 25.45 3.69 3.91
CA ILE A 54 25.97 3.21 5.20
C ILE A 54 27.08 4.14 5.70
N ASN A 55 28.13 4.37 4.91
CA ASN A 55 29.24 5.29 5.22
C ASN A 55 29.62 6.23 4.06
N THR A 56 28.73 6.39 3.10
CA THR A 56 28.84 7.39 2.03
C THR A 56 27.67 8.39 2.10
N GLY A 57 27.79 9.49 1.36
CA GLY A 57 26.65 10.37 1.09
C GLY A 57 25.57 9.71 0.21
N PHE A 58 24.54 10.48 -0.11
CA PHE A 58 23.38 10.05 -0.92
C PHE A 58 23.33 10.78 -2.27
N GLY A 59 22.68 10.18 -3.26
CA GLY A 59 22.50 10.76 -4.60
C GLY A 59 23.83 11.21 -5.22
N LYS A 60 23.95 12.50 -5.53
CA LYS A 60 25.18 13.10 -6.09
C LYS A 60 26.42 12.90 -5.20
N LEU A 61 26.24 12.70 -3.90
CA LEU A 61 27.31 12.49 -2.92
C LEU A 61 27.59 11.02 -2.63
N ALA A 62 27.05 10.08 -3.41
CA ALA A 62 27.25 8.65 -3.23
C ALA A 62 28.72 8.20 -3.22
N GLY A 63 29.61 8.95 -3.88
CA GLY A 63 31.06 8.68 -3.89
C GLY A 63 31.85 9.31 -2.74
N VAL A 64 31.21 10.09 -1.86
CA VAL A 64 31.88 10.80 -0.76
C VAL A 64 31.77 9.98 0.52
N ARG A 65 32.92 9.55 1.06
CA ARG A 65 32.99 8.84 2.34
C ARG A 65 32.71 9.79 3.51
N ILE A 66 31.93 9.32 4.48
CA ILE A 66 31.55 10.05 5.68
C ILE A 66 32.28 9.44 6.88
N PRO A 67 32.93 10.25 7.74
CA PRO A 67 33.56 9.77 8.98
C PRO A 67 32.54 9.12 9.93
N ALA A 68 32.99 8.13 10.71
CA ALA A 68 32.13 7.41 11.67
C ALA A 68 31.42 8.35 12.67
N ALA A 69 32.11 9.41 13.12
CA ALA A 69 31.57 10.39 14.05
C ALA A 69 30.39 11.21 13.47
N ASP A 70 30.31 11.32 12.15
CA ASP A 70 29.28 12.10 11.46
C ASP A 70 28.09 11.24 10.99
N LEU A 71 28.17 9.90 11.13
CA LEU A 71 27.13 9.00 10.61
C LEU A 71 25.78 9.24 11.26
N ALA A 72 25.70 9.41 12.59
CA ALA A 72 24.44 9.69 13.26
C ALA A 72 23.80 11.01 12.76
N GLN A 73 24.62 12.05 12.58
CA GLN A 73 24.18 13.33 12.05
C GLN A 73 23.72 13.20 10.59
N LEU A 74 24.40 12.39 9.77
CA LEU A 74 24.02 12.11 8.40
C LEU A 74 22.61 11.49 8.32
N GLN A 75 22.29 10.52 9.20
CA GLN A 75 20.98 9.88 9.22
C GLN A 75 19.87 10.84 9.65
N ARG A 76 20.15 11.74 10.61
CA ARG A 76 19.21 12.82 10.95
C ARG A 76 19.02 13.78 9.76
N ASN A 77 20.11 14.17 9.10
CA ASN A 77 20.07 15.15 8.02
C ASN A 77 19.34 14.65 6.78
N ILE A 78 19.46 13.36 6.42
CA ILE A 78 18.71 12.82 5.28
C ILE A 78 17.20 12.89 5.55
N VAL A 79 16.76 12.51 6.76
CA VAL A 79 15.35 12.61 7.16
C VAL A 79 14.84 14.04 7.02
N LEU A 80 15.56 15.01 7.59
CA LEU A 80 15.11 16.41 7.59
C LEU A 80 15.14 17.05 6.20
N SER A 81 16.18 16.76 5.40
CA SER A 81 16.29 17.33 4.05
C SER A 81 15.29 16.74 3.05
N HIS A 82 14.83 15.51 3.29
CA HIS A 82 13.86 14.84 2.40
C HIS A 82 12.42 14.98 2.88
N ALA A 83 12.14 15.46 4.09
CA ALA A 83 10.79 15.78 4.58
C ALA A 83 10.23 17.06 3.90
N ALA A 84 10.18 17.03 2.56
CA ALA A 84 9.87 18.13 1.67
C ALA A 84 8.55 17.91 0.90
N GLY A 85 7.71 16.98 1.36
CA GLY A 85 6.35 16.81 0.85
C GLY A 85 5.49 18.05 1.09
N VAL A 86 4.51 18.28 0.22
CA VAL A 86 3.62 19.45 0.21
C VAL A 86 2.16 19.06 -0.02
N GLY A 87 1.26 20.05 0.09
CA GLY A 87 -0.17 19.88 -0.13
C GLY A 87 -0.92 19.40 1.12
N GLU A 88 -2.19 19.05 0.92
CA GLU A 88 -3.06 18.62 2.00
C GLU A 88 -2.56 17.36 2.70
N PRO A 89 -2.81 17.19 4.01
CA PRO A 89 -2.48 15.97 4.71
C PRO A 89 -3.15 14.74 4.09
N THR A 90 -2.36 13.69 3.88
CA THR A 90 -2.85 12.36 3.51
C THR A 90 -3.82 11.86 4.60
N PRO A 91 -4.96 11.24 4.23
CA PRO A 91 -5.89 10.68 5.21
C PRO A 91 -5.21 9.75 6.22
N THR A 92 -5.52 9.92 7.50
CA THR A 92 -4.92 9.15 8.61
C THR A 92 -4.96 7.63 8.38
N PRO A 93 -6.06 7.02 7.90
CA PRO A 93 -6.09 5.59 7.60
C PRO A 93 -5.05 5.14 6.56
N THR A 94 -4.80 5.97 5.53
CA THR A 94 -3.80 5.72 4.49
C THR A 94 -2.37 5.84 5.03
N VAL A 95 -2.11 6.83 5.90
CA VAL A 95 -0.79 6.96 6.57
C VAL A 95 -0.54 5.76 7.48
N ARG A 96 -1.55 5.28 8.21
CA ARG A 96 -1.43 4.06 9.02
C ARG A 96 -1.14 2.82 8.18
N LEU A 97 -1.79 2.68 7.02
CA LEU A 97 -1.46 1.61 6.07
C LEU A 97 -0.01 1.71 5.58
N MET A 98 0.46 2.91 5.19
CA MET A 98 1.86 3.15 4.81
C MET A 98 2.84 2.75 5.92
N MET A 99 2.57 3.11 7.18
CA MET A 99 3.38 2.73 8.33
C MET A 99 3.42 1.20 8.51
N ALA A 100 2.29 0.52 8.37
CA ALA A 100 2.21 -0.93 8.47
C ALA A 100 2.98 -1.64 7.34
N LEU A 101 2.90 -1.15 6.11
CA LEU A 101 3.68 -1.66 4.98
C LEU A 101 5.19 -1.46 5.22
N LYS A 102 5.60 -0.32 5.79
CA LYS A 102 7.01 -0.09 6.15
C LYS A 102 7.46 -1.05 7.23
N LEU A 103 6.66 -1.23 8.27
CA LEU A 103 6.93 -2.20 9.33
C LEU A 103 7.09 -3.62 8.76
N GLY A 104 6.16 -4.07 7.90
CA GLY A 104 6.20 -5.38 7.26
C GLY A 104 7.43 -5.59 6.37
N SER A 105 7.85 -4.55 5.63
CA SER A 105 9.04 -4.60 4.78
C SER A 105 10.33 -4.67 5.61
N LEU A 106 10.48 -3.83 6.64
CA LEU A 106 11.65 -3.84 7.53
C LEU A 106 11.75 -5.14 8.34
N ALA A 107 10.62 -5.72 8.74
CA ALA A 107 10.55 -6.96 9.51
C ALA A 107 11.09 -8.18 8.75
N GLN A 108 11.25 -8.12 7.43
CA GLN A 108 11.89 -9.22 6.66
C GLN A 108 13.40 -9.33 6.90
N GLY A 109 14.04 -8.37 7.59
CA GLY A 109 15.44 -8.49 8.02
C GLY A 109 16.47 -8.29 6.91
N ALA A 110 16.12 -7.60 5.83
CA ALA A 110 17.03 -7.28 4.72
C ALA A 110 17.42 -5.78 4.66
N SER A 111 17.01 -4.98 5.64
CA SER A 111 17.18 -3.52 5.64
C SER A 111 18.28 -2.99 6.58
N GLY A 112 18.88 -3.83 7.43
CA GLY A 112 19.95 -3.41 8.34
C GLY A 112 19.53 -2.43 9.44
N VAL A 113 18.22 -2.30 9.71
CA VAL A 113 17.69 -1.49 10.81
C VAL A 113 17.75 -2.26 12.12
N ARG A 114 17.87 -1.55 13.24
CA ARG A 114 17.82 -2.19 14.56
C ARG A 114 16.39 -2.54 14.96
N LEU A 115 16.26 -3.48 15.88
CA LEU A 115 14.97 -3.92 16.40
C LEU A 115 14.22 -2.78 17.12
N GLU A 116 14.92 -1.84 17.74
CA GLU A 116 14.31 -0.66 18.39
C GLU A 116 13.55 0.21 17.38
N THR A 117 14.03 0.29 16.12
CA THR A 117 13.37 1.04 15.06
C THR A 117 12.03 0.41 14.68
N LEU A 118 11.98 -0.93 14.56
CA LEU A 118 10.73 -1.67 14.33
C LEU A 118 9.77 -1.52 15.52
N ARG A 119 10.29 -1.68 16.74
CA ARG A 119 9.49 -1.58 17.98
C ARG A 119 8.90 -0.19 18.16
N LEU A 120 9.62 0.88 17.84
CA LEU A 120 9.05 2.22 17.88
C LEU A 120 7.92 2.39 16.85
N LEU A 121 8.12 1.93 15.61
CA LEU A 121 7.10 2.04 14.56
C LEU A 121 5.84 1.23 14.91
N GLU A 122 6.00 0.01 15.41
CA GLU A 122 4.90 -0.80 15.95
C GLU A 122 4.22 -0.11 17.14
N ALA A 123 4.98 0.40 18.10
CA ALA A 123 4.42 1.04 19.28
C ALA A 123 3.64 2.31 18.92
N MET A 124 4.10 3.10 17.95
CA MET A 124 3.34 4.23 17.39
C MET A 124 2.00 3.76 16.83
N MET A 125 1.97 2.66 16.08
CA MET A 125 0.75 2.08 15.54
C MET A 125 -0.23 1.62 16.63
N ILE A 126 0.27 0.92 17.66
CA ILE A 126 -0.51 0.44 18.81
C ILE A 126 -1.06 1.61 19.64
N ARG A 127 -0.24 2.64 19.86
CA ARG A 127 -0.59 3.79 20.70
C ARG A 127 -1.32 4.90 19.94
N GLY A 128 -1.60 4.70 18.65
CA GLY A 128 -2.40 5.63 17.84
C GLY A 128 -1.66 6.92 17.44
N VAL A 129 -0.32 6.92 17.45
CA VAL A 129 0.49 8.05 16.95
C VAL A 129 0.64 7.92 15.44
N THR A 130 0.06 8.85 14.69
CA THR A 130 0.14 8.86 13.21
C THR A 130 0.77 10.15 12.72
N PRO A 131 1.92 10.13 12.03
CA PRO A 131 2.56 11.34 11.49
C PRO A 131 1.62 12.11 10.55
N ILE A 132 1.78 13.43 10.49
CA ILE A 132 1.16 14.24 9.44
C ILE A 132 2.03 14.15 8.19
N VAL A 133 1.49 13.55 7.13
CA VAL A 133 2.21 13.30 5.88
C VAL A 133 1.51 14.03 4.74
N PRO A 134 2.13 15.06 4.14
CA PRO A 134 1.56 15.75 2.98
C PRO A 134 1.36 14.80 1.79
N ALA A 135 0.30 15.02 1.01
CA ALA A 135 -0.11 14.10 -0.06
C ALA A 135 0.76 14.16 -1.34
N GLN A 136 1.58 15.20 -1.54
CA GLN A 136 2.38 15.39 -2.75
C GLN A 136 3.88 15.45 -2.45
N GLY A 137 4.69 15.05 -3.44
CA GLY A 137 6.15 15.18 -3.41
C GLY A 137 6.92 13.90 -3.74
N SER A 138 6.29 12.72 -3.59
CA SER A 138 6.87 11.47 -4.12
C SER A 138 6.76 11.43 -5.64
N VAL A 139 7.77 10.86 -6.28
CA VAL A 139 7.80 10.54 -7.72
C VAL A 139 7.84 9.04 -7.99
N GLY A 140 7.87 8.20 -6.96
CA GLY A 140 7.92 6.73 -7.09
C GLY A 140 9.19 6.15 -7.74
N ALA A 141 10.09 6.96 -8.31
CA ALA A 141 11.26 6.47 -9.05
C ALA A 141 12.52 6.22 -8.18
N SER A 142 12.60 6.84 -7.00
CA SER A 142 13.74 6.73 -6.07
C SER A 142 13.29 6.29 -4.67
N GLY A 143 12.15 5.61 -4.61
CA GLY A 143 11.36 5.43 -3.39
C GLY A 143 10.48 6.64 -3.08
N ASP A 144 9.60 6.45 -2.12
CA ASP A 144 8.67 7.43 -1.57
C ASP A 144 9.35 8.34 -0.53
N LEU A 145 10.50 8.90 -0.91
CA LEU A 145 11.42 9.59 0.00
C LEU A 145 10.72 10.67 0.83
N ALA A 146 9.92 11.54 0.19
CA ALA A 146 9.27 12.66 0.87
C ALA A 146 8.22 12.24 1.92
N PRO A 147 7.19 11.44 1.59
CA PRO A 147 6.21 11.03 2.59
C PRO A 147 6.80 10.12 3.67
N LEU A 148 7.74 9.23 3.33
CA LEU A 148 8.42 8.38 4.32
C LEU A 148 9.39 9.18 5.20
N ALA A 149 9.95 10.29 4.70
CA ALA A 149 10.74 11.21 5.51
C ALA A 149 9.90 11.95 6.55
N HIS A 150 8.65 12.33 6.24
CA HIS A 150 7.74 12.90 7.24
C HIS A 150 7.40 11.90 8.36
N MET A 151 7.22 10.61 8.02
CA MET A 151 7.07 9.55 9.01
C MET A 151 8.33 9.39 9.87
N ALA A 152 9.51 9.30 9.25
CA ALA A 152 10.78 9.18 9.96
C ALA A 152 11.09 10.43 10.81
N ALA A 153 10.71 11.63 10.34
CA ALA A 153 10.85 12.88 11.07
C ALA A 153 10.07 12.81 12.40
N ALA A 154 8.83 12.30 12.35
CA ALA A 154 8.04 12.11 13.55
C ALA A 154 8.68 11.12 14.53
N MET A 155 9.26 10.01 14.03
CA MET A 155 9.99 9.04 14.86
C MET A 155 11.21 9.65 15.57
N ILE A 156 11.86 10.65 14.99
CA ILE A 156 12.98 11.39 15.61
C ILE A 156 12.52 12.68 16.32
N GLY A 157 11.21 12.82 16.58
CA GLY A 157 10.61 13.90 17.37
C GLY A 157 10.43 15.22 16.62
N VAL A 158 10.50 15.23 15.29
CA VAL A 158 10.39 16.42 14.44
C VAL A 158 9.10 16.38 13.61
N GLY A 159 8.54 17.55 13.28
CA GLY A 159 7.28 17.65 12.54
C GLY A 159 6.08 17.50 13.46
N GLU A 160 4.97 17.00 12.91
CA GLU A 160 3.70 16.88 13.61
C GLU A 160 3.16 15.46 13.53
N ALA A 161 2.42 15.05 14.55
CA ALA A 161 1.71 13.78 14.57
C ALA A 161 0.34 13.94 15.24
N ARG A 162 -0.61 13.13 14.77
CA ARG A 162 -1.95 12.99 15.31
C ARG A 162 -2.00 11.92 16.39
N VAL A 163 -2.68 12.21 17.49
CA VAL A 163 -3.08 11.26 18.54
C VAL A 163 -4.56 11.50 18.86
N GLY A 164 -5.42 10.54 18.51
CA GLY A 164 -6.87 10.75 18.49
C GLY A 164 -7.24 11.91 17.56
N GLU A 165 -8.00 12.88 18.07
CA GLU A 165 -8.42 14.07 17.31
C GLU A 165 -7.39 15.22 17.32
N ARG A 166 -6.29 15.09 18.08
CA ARG A 166 -5.33 16.17 18.30
C ARG A 166 -4.13 16.04 17.39
N VAL A 167 -3.73 17.13 16.74
CA VAL A 167 -2.43 17.27 16.07
C VAL A 167 -1.48 18.01 17.01
N LEU A 168 -0.29 17.46 17.22
CA LEU A 168 0.72 17.97 18.14
C LEU A 168 2.09 17.93 17.49
N PRO A 169 3.07 18.73 17.96
CA PRO A 169 4.48 18.49 17.64
C PRO A 169 4.85 17.04 17.93
N ALA A 170 5.59 16.38 17.03
CA ALA A 170 5.81 14.93 17.10
C ALA A 170 6.44 14.46 18.42
N ALA A 171 7.40 15.21 18.97
CA ALA A 171 7.96 14.92 20.30
C ALA A 171 6.90 14.92 21.41
N ALA A 172 5.97 15.88 21.39
CA ALA A 172 4.87 15.96 22.35
C ALA A 172 3.84 14.84 22.12
N ALA A 173 3.56 14.47 20.88
CA ALA A 173 2.69 13.35 20.52
C ALA A 173 3.23 12.00 21.03
N LEU A 174 4.53 11.76 20.85
CA LEU A 174 5.21 10.56 21.38
C LEU A 174 5.17 10.54 22.92
N ALA A 175 5.56 11.65 23.56
CA ALA A 175 5.57 11.75 25.02
C ALA A 175 4.17 11.54 25.64
N LEU A 176 3.11 12.04 24.98
CA LEU A 176 1.72 11.89 25.43
C LEU A 176 1.31 10.42 25.61
N VAL A 177 1.90 9.50 24.83
CA VAL A 177 1.59 8.07 24.88
C VAL A 177 2.71 7.21 25.50
N GLY A 178 3.70 7.87 26.13
CA GLY A 178 4.83 7.23 26.78
C GLY A 178 5.87 6.66 25.82
N LEU A 179 6.03 7.25 24.64
CA LEU A 179 7.08 6.92 23.68
C LEU A 179 8.14 8.02 23.64
N GLU A 180 9.37 7.65 23.26
CA GLU A 180 10.49 8.57 23.12
C GLU A 180 10.98 8.60 21.66
N PRO A 181 11.48 9.75 21.17
CA PRO A 181 12.13 9.83 19.87
C PRO A 181 13.35 8.90 19.75
N ILE A 182 13.53 8.27 18.60
CA ILE A 182 14.69 7.40 18.34
C ILE A 182 15.89 8.20 17.81
N ALA A 183 17.09 7.82 18.26
CA ALA A 183 18.34 8.21 17.61
C ALA A 183 18.68 7.19 16.50
N LEU A 184 18.76 7.67 15.26
CA LEU A 184 19.04 6.80 14.11
C LEU A 184 20.53 6.43 14.05
N GLY A 185 20.79 5.15 13.86
CA GLY A 185 22.13 4.62 13.60
C GLY A 185 22.39 4.44 12.09
N PRO A 186 23.59 3.96 11.72
CA PRO A 186 23.98 3.82 10.32
C PRO A 186 22.91 3.11 9.48
N LYS A 187 22.67 3.61 8.26
CA LYS A 187 21.66 3.15 7.29
C LYS A 187 20.20 3.41 7.66
N GLU A 188 19.82 3.59 8.93
CA GLU A 188 18.41 3.61 9.33
C GLU A 188 17.61 4.78 8.76
N GLY A 189 18.23 5.95 8.60
CA GLY A 189 17.60 7.08 7.94
C GLY A 189 17.24 6.74 6.49
N LEU A 190 18.15 6.11 5.76
CA LEU A 190 17.86 5.68 4.40
C LEU A 190 16.82 4.55 4.36
N ALA A 191 16.92 3.55 5.23
CA ALA A 191 15.99 2.40 5.26
C ALA A 191 14.54 2.81 5.56
N LEU A 192 14.35 3.84 6.41
CA LEU A 192 13.02 4.39 6.69
C LEU A 192 12.46 5.15 5.49
N LEU A 193 13.29 5.90 4.78
CA LEU A 193 12.89 6.75 3.65
C LEU A 193 12.73 6.00 2.33
N ASN A 194 13.52 4.94 2.13
CA ASN A 194 13.63 4.27 0.85
C ASN A 194 12.61 3.13 0.73
N GLY A 195 11.85 3.10 -0.36
CA GLY A 195 10.82 2.09 -0.61
C GLY A 195 9.52 2.64 -1.17
N THR A 196 8.57 1.75 -1.42
CA THR A 196 7.37 2.00 -2.24
C THR A 196 6.07 2.06 -1.43
N GLN A 197 6.18 2.22 -0.10
CA GLN A 197 5.06 2.02 0.82
C GLN A 197 3.97 3.09 0.72
N PHE A 198 4.30 4.34 0.39
CA PHE A 198 3.29 5.39 0.24
C PHE A 198 2.52 5.19 -1.07
N SER A 199 3.24 4.95 -2.16
CA SER A 199 2.67 4.62 -3.46
C SER A 199 1.77 3.38 -3.37
N THR A 200 2.24 2.33 -2.71
CA THR A 200 1.50 1.07 -2.49
C THR A 200 0.27 1.29 -1.61
N ALA A 201 0.38 2.07 -0.53
CA ALA A 201 -0.78 2.40 0.31
C ALA A 201 -1.86 3.13 -0.49
N CYS A 202 -1.49 4.15 -1.27
CA CYS A 202 -2.43 4.89 -2.11
C CYS A 202 -3.11 3.99 -3.15
N ALA A 203 -2.35 3.12 -3.83
CA ALA A 203 -2.89 2.20 -4.82
C ALA A 203 -3.81 1.13 -4.19
N LEU A 204 -3.45 0.59 -3.02
CA LEU A 204 -4.29 -0.35 -2.27
C LEU A 204 -5.61 0.28 -1.82
N VAL A 205 -5.57 1.53 -1.33
CA VAL A 205 -6.80 2.25 -0.98
C VAL A 205 -7.68 2.42 -2.22
N GLY A 206 -7.10 2.84 -3.35
CA GLY A 206 -7.82 2.92 -4.63
C GLY A 206 -8.43 1.59 -5.05
N LEU A 207 -7.70 0.48 -4.90
CA LEU A 207 -8.19 -0.88 -5.18
C LEU A 207 -9.38 -1.23 -4.28
N PHE A 208 -9.26 -1.05 -2.97
CA PHE A 208 -10.31 -1.43 -2.01
C PHE A 208 -11.60 -0.64 -2.23
N GLU A 209 -11.48 0.65 -2.53
CA GLU A 209 -12.61 1.50 -2.89
C GLU A 209 -13.20 1.09 -4.25
N ALA A 210 -12.37 0.78 -5.25
CA ALA A 210 -12.85 0.31 -6.55
C ALA A 210 -13.59 -1.04 -6.46
N GLU A 211 -13.14 -1.97 -5.62
CA GLU A 211 -13.85 -3.22 -5.34
C GLU A 211 -15.19 -2.99 -4.63
N ALA A 212 -15.27 -2.01 -3.72
CA ALA A 212 -16.52 -1.60 -3.09
C ALA A 212 -17.47 -0.97 -4.12
N LEU A 213 -16.96 -0.08 -4.97
CA LEU A 213 -17.70 0.57 -6.05
C LEU A 213 -18.24 -0.45 -7.05
N LEU A 214 -17.42 -1.40 -7.51
CA LEU A 214 -17.86 -2.44 -8.44
C LEU A 214 -19.04 -3.23 -7.87
N ARG A 215 -18.96 -3.65 -6.60
CA ARG A 215 -20.07 -4.36 -5.93
C ARG A 215 -21.33 -3.51 -5.86
N ALA A 216 -21.21 -2.22 -5.52
CA ALA A 216 -22.34 -1.31 -5.48
C ALA A 216 -22.99 -1.12 -6.86
N VAL A 217 -22.18 -0.98 -7.91
CA VAL A 217 -22.66 -0.79 -9.28
C VAL A 217 -23.31 -2.05 -9.85
N LEU A 218 -22.88 -3.26 -9.45
CA LEU A 218 -23.62 -4.48 -9.83
C LEU A 218 -25.02 -4.53 -9.23
N VAL A 219 -25.19 -4.08 -7.98
CA VAL A 219 -26.51 -3.99 -7.35
C VAL A 219 -27.35 -2.90 -8.03
N ALA A 220 -26.78 -1.71 -8.25
CA ALA A 220 -27.47 -0.62 -8.93
C ALA A 220 -27.85 -0.98 -10.37
N GLY A 221 -26.97 -1.65 -11.10
CA GLY A 221 -27.19 -2.12 -12.46
C GLY A 221 -28.29 -3.18 -12.56
N ALA A 222 -28.35 -4.12 -11.62
CA ALA A 222 -29.46 -5.08 -11.51
C ALA A 222 -30.80 -4.38 -11.23
N LEU A 223 -30.82 -3.42 -10.29
CA LEU A 223 -32.03 -2.62 -9.99
C LEU A 223 -32.47 -1.79 -11.19
N SER A 224 -31.54 -1.15 -11.90
CA SER A 224 -31.82 -0.36 -13.11
C SER A 224 -32.35 -1.24 -14.24
N THR A 225 -31.79 -2.45 -14.41
CA THR A 225 -32.28 -3.43 -15.38
C THR A 225 -33.71 -3.80 -15.07
N ASP A 226 -34.01 -4.12 -13.81
CA ASP A 226 -35.34 -4.52 -13.38
C ASP A 226 -36.35 -3.37 -13.51
N ALA A 227 -36.01 -2.16 -13.04
CA ALA A 227 -36.85 -0.98 -13.14
C ALA A 227 -37.15 -0.55 -14.58
N ALA A 228 -36.18 -0.70 -15.49
CA ALA A 228 -36.36 -0.47 -16.92
C ALA A 228 -37.20 -1.55 -17.61
N ARG A 229 -37.68 -2.55 -16.87
CA ARG A 229 -38.35 -3.72 -17.43
C ARG A 229 -37.42 -4.41 -18.45
N GLY A 230 -36.15 -4.56 -18.11
CA GLY A 230 -35.12 -5.19 -18.95
C GLY A 230 -35.17 -6.72 -18.92
N SER A 231 -34.42 -7.33 -19.82
CA SER A 231 -34.24 -8.78 -19.90
C SER A 231 -33.02 -9.24 -19.11
N ASP A 232 -33.15 -10.38 -18.44
CA ASP A 232 -32.08 -11.12 -17.78
C ASP A 232 -31.41 -12.17 -18.69
N ALA A 233 -31.97 -12.40 -19.90
CA ALA A 233 -31.38 -13.29 -20.90
C ALA A 233 -29.92 -12.98 -21.24
N PRO A 234 -29.46 -11.70 -21.28
CA PRO A 234 -28.05 -11.37 -21.45
C PRO A 234 -27.10 -11.89 -20.37
N PHE A 235 -27.62 -12.35 -19.23
CA PHE A 235 -26.85 -12.88 -18.10
C PHE A 235 -26.81 -14.42 -18.07
N ASP A 236 -27.31 -15.07 -19.14
CA ASP A 236 -27.29 -16.53 -19.28
C ASP A 236 -25.84 -17.06 -19.31
N PRO A 237 -25.49 -18.03 -18.44
CA PRO A 237 -24.11 -18.49 -18.30
C PRO A 237 -23.53 -19.05 -19.61
N ARG A 238 -24.35 -19.59 -20.52
CA ARG A 238 -23.88 -20.15 -21.80
C ARG A 238 -23.27 -19.08 -22.69
N ILE A 239 -23.80 -17.86 -22.69
CA ILE A 239 -23.25 -16.72 -23.45
C ILE A 239 -21.82 -16.42 -23.00
N HIS A 240 -21.62 -16.40 -21.68
CA HIS A 240 -20.34 -15.97 -21.09
C HIS A 240 -19.29 -17.08 -21.14
N VAL A 241 -19.70 -18.34 -20.94
CA VAL A 241 -18.82 -19.51 -21.10
C VAL A 241 -18.28 -19.62 -22.53
N LEU A 242 -19.10 -19.33 -23.54
CA LEU A 242 -18.63 -19.31 -24.94
C LEU A 242 -17.56 -18.23 -25.20
N ARG A 243 -17.65 -17.08 -24.51
CA ARG A 243 -16.71 -15.95 -24.67
C ARG A 243 -15.45 -16.06 -23.80
N ARG A 244 -15.47 -16.85 -22.72
CA ARG A 244 -14.31 -17.30 -21.91
C ARG A 244 -13.63 -16.29 -20.97
N HIS A 245 -14.06 -15.03 -20.91
CA HIS A 245 -13.48 -14.08 -19.95
C HIS A 245 -13.98 -14.34 -18.54
N ARG A 246 -13.06 -14.50 -17.59
CA ARG A 246 -13.39 -14.92 -16.23
C ARG A 246 -14.22 -13.85 -15.51
N GLY A 247 -13.81 -12.58 -15.56
CA GLY A 247 -14.54 -11.50 -14.92
C GLY A 247 -15.95 -11.34 -15.49
N GLN A 248 -16.11 -11.52 -16.81
CA GLN A 248 -17.43 -11.50 -17.44
C GLN A 248 -18.35 -12.62 -16.95
N ILE A 249 -17.81 -13.84 -16.82
CA ILE A 249 -18.57 -14.99 -16.31
C ILE A 249 -19.02 -14.74 -14.86
N ASP A 250 -18.12 -14.25 -14.02
CA ASP A 250 -18.39 -13.99 -12.60
C ASP A 250 -19.42 -12.87 -12.43
N VAL A 251 -19.30 -11.78 -13.20
CA VAL A 251 -20.26 -10.66 -13.16
C VAL A 251 -21.64 -11.09 -13.65
N ALA A 252 -21.73 -11.84 -14.75
CA ALA A 252 -23.02 -12.33 -15.24
C ALA A 252 -23.73 -13.21 -14.20
N ALA A 253 -22.98 -14.07 -13.52
CA ALA A 253 -23.52 -14.88 -12.44
C ALA A 253 -24.08 -13.99 -11.32
N ALA A 254 -23.32 -12.98 -10.87
CA ALA A 254 -23.76 -12.06 -9.83
C ALA A 254 -25.04 -11.29 -10.23
N LEU A 255 -25.10 -10.75 -11.45
CA LEU A 255 -26.29 -10.01 -11.93
C LEU A 255 -27.53 -10.91 -12.05
N ARG A 256 -27.36 -12.13 -12.56
CA ARG A 256 -28.43 -13.13 -12.63
C ARG A 256 -28.95 -13.48 -11.24
N ASP A 257 -28.05 -13.71 -10.29
CA ASP A 257 -28.42 -14.07 -8.93
C ASP A 257 -29.13 -12.90 -8.22
N LEU A 258 -28.72 -11.65 -8.47
CA LEU A 258 -29.38 -10.44 -7.97
C LEU A 258 -30.79 -10.22 -8.54
N MET A 259 -31.02 -10.61 -9.80
CA MET A 259 -32.33 -10.48 -10.47
C MET A 259 -33.27 -11.67 -10.22
N ALA A 260 -32.78 -12.73 -9.59
CA ALA A 260 -33.54 -13.94 -9.36
C ALA A 260 -34.82 -13.65 -8.54
N GLY A 261 -35.98 -14.07 -9.08
CA GLY A 261 -37.26 -13.91 -8.40
C GLY A 261 -37.92 -12.53 -8.57
N SER A 262 -37.43 -11.66 -9.45
CA SER A 262 -38.09 -10.38 -9.72
C SER A 262 -39.53 -10.55 -10.27
N ALA A 263 -40.49 -9.90 -9.60
CA ALA A 263 -41.87 -9.79 -10.05
C ALA A 263 -42.01 -8.87 -11.28
N ILE A 264 -41.15 -7.85 -11.41
CA ILE A 264 -41.14 -6.96 -12.57
C ILE A 264 -40.67 -7.75 -13.80
N ARG A 265 -39.59 -8.53 -13.66
CA ARG A 265 -39.15 -9.45 -14.72
C ARG A 265 -40.24 -10.45 -15.10
N ALA A 266 -40.91 -11.06 -14.12
CA ALA A 266 -42.00 -11.99 -14.35
C ALA A 266 -43.19 -11.36 -15.10
N SER A 267 -43.47 -10.06 -14.90
CA SER A 267 -44.61 -9.34 -15.50
C SER A 267 -44.59 -9.25 -17.02
N HIS A 268 -43.47 -9.59 -17.65
CA HIS A 268 -43.27 -9.46 -19.10
C HIS A 268 -42.37 -10.53 -19.70
N LEU A 269 -42.41 -11.75 -19.16
CA LEU A 269 -41.80 -12.89 -19.83
C LEU A 269 -42.52 -13.25 -21.14
N VAL A 270 -43.80 -12.90 -21.25
CA VAL A 270 -44.66 -13.17 -22.41
C VAL A 270 -45.20 -11.85 -22.94
N GLY A 271 -45.17 -11.67 -24.26
CA GLY A 271 -45.71 -10.47 -24.93
C GLY A 271 -44.84 -9.22 -24.78
N ASP A 272 -43.56 -9.37 -24.45
CA ASP A 272 -42.61 -8.25 -24.51
C ASP A 272 -42.20 -8.00 -25.97
N GLU A 273 -42.51 -6.81 -26.48
CA GLU A 273 -42.18 -6.41 -27.86
C GLU A 273 -40.70 -6.06 -28.02
N ARG A 274 -39.94 -5.89 -26.93
CA ARG A 274 -38.52 -5.56 -27.01
C ARG A 274 -37.69 -6.76 -27.46
N VAL A 275 -36.97 -6.56 -28.55
CA VAL A 275 -36.04 -7.56 -29.10
C VAL A 275 -34.69 -7.52 -28.38
N GLN A 276 -34.21 -6.33 -28.02
CA GLN A 276 -32.94 -6.13 -27.31
C GLN A 276 -32.99 -4.92 -26.39
N ASP A 277 -32.37 -5.05 -25.22
CA ASP A 277 -32.11 -3.91 -24.34
C ASP A 277 -30.92 -3.08 -24.85
N PRO A 278 -30.87 -1.78 -24.49
CA PRO A 278 -29.71 -0.92 -24.70
C PRO A 278 -28.42 -1.52 -24.12
N TYR A 279 -27.27 -1.12 -24.67
CA TYR A 279 -25.98 -1.68 -24.27
C TYR A 279 -25.63 -1.40 -22.80
N CYS A 280 -26.05 -0.28 -22.23
CA CYS A 280 -25.84 0.00 -20.80
C CYS A 280 -26.49 -1.04 -19.87
N LEU A 281 -27.53 -1.75 -20.32
CA LEU A 281 -28.14 -2.85 -19.59
C LEU A 281 -27.59 -4.21 -20.05
N ARG A 282 -27.61 -4.45 -21.37
CA ARG A 282 -27.29 -5.76 -21.95
C ARG A 282 -25.80 -6.11 -21.91
N CYS A 283 -24.92 -5.11 -21.92
CA CYS A 283 -23.47 -5.31 -21.95
C CYS A 283 -22.81 -5.18 -20.56
N GLN A 284 -23.58 -5.12 -19.48
CA GLN A 284 -23.05 -5.06 -18.11
C GLN A 284 -22.03 -6.17 -17.82
N PRO A 285 -22.26 -7.47 -18.14
CA PRO A 285 -21.25 -8.50 -17.91
C PRO A 285 -19.93 -8.25 -18.63
N GLN A 286 -19.98 -7.75 -19.86
CA GLN A 286 -18.82 -7.53 -20.70
C GLN A 286 -17.95 -6.38 -20.16
N VAL A 287 -18.58 -5.26 -19.82
CA VAL A 287 -17.88 -4.04 -19.38
C VAL A 287 -17.42 -4.19 -17.93
N MET A 288 -18.33 -4.53 -17.01
CA MET A 288 -17.99 -4.71 -15.59
C MET A 288 -17.08 -5.92 -15.38
N GLY A 289 -17.22 -6.96 -16.21
CA GLY A 289 -16.32 -8.11 -16.19
C GLY A 289 -14.90 -7.78 -16.61
N ALA A 290 -14.71 -6.91 -17.61
CA ALA A 290 -13.39 -6.40 -17.97
C ALA A 290 -12.78 -5.56 -16.84
N CYS A 291 -13.58 -4.72 -16.18
CA CYS A 291 -13.17 -3.97 -15.01
C CYS A 291 -12.73 -4.89 -13.86
N LEU A 292 -13.51 -5.94 -13.57
CA LEU A 292 -13.16 -6.94 -12.55
C LEU A 292 -11.82 -7.64 -12.84
N ASP A 293 -11.58 -8.02 -14.10
CA ASP A 293 -10.30 -8.65 -14.48
C ASP A 293 -9.11 -7.68 -14.37
N LEU A 294 -9.29 -6.39 -14.69
CA LEU A 294 -8.27 -5.35 -14.45
C LEU A 294 -7.98 -5.18 -12.95
N LEU A 295 -9.02 -5.06 -12.12
CA LEU A 295 -8.86 -4.92 -10.67
C LEU A 295 -8.15 -6.14 -10.06
N ARG A 296 -8.47 -7.36 -10.52
CA ARG A 296 -7.77 -8.58 -10.08
C ARG A 296 -6.29 -8.59 -10.45
N LYS A 297 -5.94 -8.07 -11.63
CA LYS A 297 -4.55 -7.95 -12.05
C LYS A 297 -3.79 -6.93 -11.20
N ALA A 298 -4.39 -5.77 -10.95
CA ALA A 298 -3.83 -4.77 -10.04
C ALA A 298 -3.67 -5.33 -8.61
N ALA A 299 -4.68 -6.05 -8.12
CA ALA A 299 -4.66 -6.70 -6.81
C ALA A 299 -3.49 -7.69 -6.65
N ALA A 300 -3.22 -8.52 -7.66
CA ALA A 300 -2.09 -9.43 -7.64
C ALA A 300 -0.74 -8.69 -7.53
N THR A 301 -0.52 -7.68 -8.38
CA THR A 301 0.70 -6.85 -8.32
C THR A 301 0.86 -6.17 -6.96
N LEU A 302 -0.21 -5.58 -6.43
CA LEU A 302 -0.18 -4.88 -5.15
C LEU A 302 -0.04 -5.82 -3.96
N ALA A 303 -0.51 -7.07 -4.06
CA ALA A 303 -0.30 -8.09 -3.03
C ALA A 303 1.18 -8.47 -2.94
N ASP A 304 1.87 -8.62 -4.07
CA ASP A 304 3.31 -8.87 -4.11
C ASP A 304 4.09 -7.68 -3.55
N GLU A 305 3.78 -6.46 -4.01
CA GLU A 305 4.46 -5.24 -3.57
C GLU A 305 4.25 -4.97 -2.07
N ALA A 306 3.04 -5.17 -1.54
CA ALA A 306 2.75 -4.97 -0.13
C ALA A 306 3.55 -5.91 0.79
N ASN A 307 4.07 -7.01 0.24
CA ASN A 307 4.84 -8.02 0.93
C ASN A 307 6.33 -8.00 0.53
N CYS A 308 6.81 -7.01 -0.22
CA CYS A 308 8.18 -6.97 -0.73
C CYS A 308 9.18 -6.26 0.22
N VAL A 309 10.47 -6.40 -0.10
CA VAL A 309 11.53 -5.53 0.43
C VAL A 309 11.96 -4.54 -0.66
N SER A 310 11.52 -3.29 -0.48
CA SER A 310 11.72 -2.19 -1.44
C SER A 310 12.85 -1.23 -1.06
N ASP A 311 13.62 -1.53 0.00
CA ASP A 311 14.74 -0.71 0.48
C ASP A 311 15.98 -0.85 -0.43
N ASN A 312 16.96 0.04 -0.27
CA ASN A 312 18.29 -0.05 -0.87
C ASN A 312 19.37 0.67 -0.03
N PRO A 313 20.58 0.10 0.13
CA PRO A 313 20.98 -1.24 -0.30
C PRO A 313 20.34 -2.33 0.58
N LEU A 314 20.25 -3.54 0.04
CA LEU A 314 19.78 -4.71 0.78
C LEU A 314 20.95 -5.38 1.50
N ILE A 315 20.71 -5.81 2.74
CA ILE A 315 21.69 -6.43 3.61
C ILE A 315 21.49 -7.95 3.62
N PHE A 316 22.50 -8.66 3.16
CA PHE A 316 22.56 -10.12 3.19
C PHE A 316 23.46 -10.54 4.34
N ALA A 317 22.85 -10.75 5.51
CA ALA A 317 23.58 -10.98 6.77
C ALA A 317 24.40 -12.27 6.79
N GLY A 318 24.07 -13.26 5.94
CA GLY A 318 24.82 -14.52 5.86
C GLY A 318 26.27 -14.35 5.38
N ASP A 319 26.48 -13.41 4.45
CA ASP A 319 27.78 -13.18 3.82
C ASP A 319 28.37 -11.80 4.16
N ASP A 320 27.67 -11.01 4.99
CA ASP A 320 28.01 -9.62 5.31
C ASP A 320 28.18 -8.76 4.06
N VAL A 321 27.18 -8.80 3.18
CA VAL A 321 27.18 -8.05 1.92
C VAL A 321 26.01 -7.07 1.89
N ALA A 322 26.30 -5.84 1.45
CA ALA A 322 25.30 -4.86 1.06
C ALA A 322 25.23 -4.82 -0.47
N LEU A 323 24.08 -5.19 -1.05
CA LEU A 323 23.86 -5.13 -2.48
C LEU A 323 23.01 -3.91 -2.83
N SER A 324 23.55 -3.05 -3.69
CA SER A 324 22.78 -1.95 -4.26
C SER A 324 21.96 -2.45 -5.44
N GLY A 325 20.65 -2.25 -5.39
CA GLY A 325 19.69 -2.58 -6.43
C GLY A 325 18.71 -1.42 -6.69
N GLY A 326 17.54 -1.76 -7.24
CA GLY A 326 16.53 -0.78 -7.66
C GLY A 326 15.11 -1.09 -7.17
N ASN A 327 14.95 -1.89 -6.11
CA ASN A 327 13.63 -2.32 -5.61
C ASN A 327 12.76 -1.16 -5.09
N PHE A 328 13.31 0.03 -4.94
CA PHE A 328 12.57 1.25 -4.57
C PHE A 328 11.79 1.88 -5.73
N HIS A 329 11.94 1.38 -6.96
CA HIS A 329 11.25 1.93 -8.12
C HIS A 329 9.83 1.36 -8.23
N ALA A 330 8.83 2.21 -8.02
CA ALA A 330 7.41 1.85 -7.93
C ALA A 330 6.72 1.62 -9.29
N GLU A 331 7.44 1.23 -10.35
CA GLU A 331 6.85 1.09 -11.69
C GLU A 331 5.68 0.07 -11.72
N PRO A 332 5.79 -1.11 -11.06
CA PRO A 332 4.66 -2.04 -11.01
C PRO A 332 3.43 -1.45 -10.31
N VAL A 333 3.65 -0.65 -9.26
CA VAL A 333 2.58 0.04 -8.52
C VAL A 333 1.91 1.11 -9.37
N ALA A 334 2.69 1.88 -10.13
CA ALA A 334 2.19 2.89 -11.04
C ALA A 334 1.25 2.27 -12.09
N PHE A 335 1.66 1.19 -12.74
CA PHE A 335 0.79 0.48 -13.69
C PHE A 335 -0.44 -0.15 -13.03
N ALA A 336 -0.32 -0.66 -11.80
CA ALA A 336 -1.49 -1.15 -11.06
C ALA A 336 -2.49 -0.01 -10.79
N ALA A 337 -2.01 1.17 -10.41
CA ALA A 337 -2.86 2.35 -10.21
C ALA A 337 -3.55 2.82 -11.50
N ASP A 338 -2.83 2.83 -12.64
CA ASP A 338 -3.41 3.17 -13.94
C ASP A 338 -4.50 2.16 -14.37
N MET A 339 -4.29 0.86 -14.11
CA MET A 339 -5.32 -0.16 -14.34
C MET A 339 -6.57 0.07 -13.49
N ILE A 340 -6.40 0.45 -12.22
CA ILE A 340 -7.51 0.77 -11.32
C ILE A 340 -8.25 2.01 -11.83
N ALA A 341 -7.53 3.06 -12.25
CA ALA A 341 -8.14 4.27 -12.80
C ALA A 341 -8.98 3.98 -14.06
N MET A 342 -8.46 3.19 -15.00
CA MET A 342 -9.23 2.76 -16.18
C MET A 342 -10.50 1.99 -15.79
N ALA A 343 -10.40 1.06 -14.84
CA ALA A 343 -11.56 0.32 -14.36
C ALA A 343 -12.61 1.25 -13.73
N ILE A 344 -12.21 2.21 -12.89
CA ILE A 344 -13.12 3.18 -12.28
C ILE A 344 -13.82 4.05 -13.35
N CYS A 345 -13.09 4.52 -14.36
CA CYS A 345 -13.66 5.30 -15.45
C CYS A 345 -14.75 4.53 -16.22
N GLU A 346 -14.48 3.27 -16.57
CA GLU A 346 -15.44 2.43 -17.30
C GLU A 346 -16.64 2.03 -16.43
N ILE A 347 -16.43 1.81 -15.12
CA ILE A 347 -17.51 1.61 -14.16
C ILE A 347 -18.43 2.84 -14.13
N GLY A 348 -17.84 4.03 -14.01
CA GLY A 348 -18.60 5.30 -14.00
C GLY A 348 -19.28 5.62 -15.32
N SER A 349 -18.69 5.25 -16.46
CA SER A 349 -19.26 5.51 -17.79
C SER A 349 -20.49 4.65 -18.09
N LEU A 350 -20.57 3.43 -17.54
CA LEU A 350 -21.70 2.53 -17.80
C LEU A 350 -22.87 2.78 -16.83
N SER A 351 -22.56 3.27 -15.62
CA SER A 351 -23.55 3.59 -14.58
C SER A 351 -24.47 4.73 -14.97
#